data_AF-A0A3D4YIA5-F1
#
_entry.id   AF-A0A3D4YIA5-F1
#
_cell.length_a   1.000
_cell.length_b   1.000
_cell.length_c   1.000
_cell.angle_alpha   90.00
_cell.angle_beta   90.00
_cell.angle_gamma   90.00
#
_symmetry.space_group_name_H-M   'P 1'
#
loop_
_entity.id
_entity.type
_entity.pdbx_description
1 polymer ?
#
loop_
_entity_poly.entity_id
_entity_poly.type
_entity_poly.pdbx_seq_one_letter_code
_entity_poly.pdbx_strand_id
1 'polypeptide(L)'
;MSCKILAFTYAVFWLGYFLAVRKEPFHLMERGLRYKQTVTRRITGSRIRKQLAGFAEKRRRELRERELSECLAYVQNVITLGRDRSMSRELLLEEVAEISDSLQNTFWEMAHRLRLCEVEAAEEVFYCAFGKDFAWDVAKLFTEWERITPKELLSTVEAYRNLLLQRRRTRQKRRDEWISDLAYFPVVVNAMVVLLNFIYVAYFIEQRNLLMGIL
;
A
#
# COMPACT_ATOMS: atom_id res chain seq x y z
N MET A 1 -1.38 27.97 -38.56
CA MET A 1 -1.17 28.73 -37.29
C MET A 1 -1.32 27.89 -36.02
N SER A 2 -1.93 26.70 -36.05
CA SER A 2 -2.28 25.92 -34.85
C SER A 2 -1.13 25.18 -34.13
N CYS A 3 -0.03 24.85 -34.83
CA CYS A 3 1.09 24.12 -34.23
C CYS A 3 1.95 24.98 -33.30
N LYS A 4 2.06 26.29 -33.59
CA LYS A 4 2.81 27.25 -32.76
C LYS A 4 2.10 27.55 -31.44
N ILE A 5 0.76 27.51 -31.42
CA ILE A 5 -0.04 27.79 -30.22
C ILE A 5 0.02 26.61 -29.24
N LEU A 6 -0.03 25.37 -29.75
CA LEU A 6 0.14 24.15 -28.93
C LEU A 6 1.55 24.02 -28.36
N ALA A 7 2.58 24.34 -29.13
CA ALA A 7 3.96 24.36 -28.61
C ALA A 7 4.13 25.44 -27.51
N PHE A 8 3.45 26.58 -27.66
CA PHE A 8 3.52 27.66 -26.68
C PHE A 8 2.80 27.33 -25.37
N THR A 9 1.62 26.70 -25.42
CA THR A 9 0.91 26.29 -24.19
C THR A 9 1.63 25.15 -23.47
N TYR A 10 2.22 24.21 -24.21
CA TYR A 10 3.03 23.15 -23.63
C TYR A 10 4.33 23.69 -23.01
N ALA A 11 4.97 24.65 -23.68
CA ALA A 11 6.13 25.35 -23.15
C ALA A 11 5.78 26.15 -21.90
N VAL A 12 4.67 26.89 -21.86
CA VAL A 12 4.24 27.66 -20.67
C VAL A 12 3.87 26.75 -19.50
N PHE A 13 3.25 25.59 -19.76
CA PHE A 13 2.94 24.61 -18.72
C PHE A 13 4.20 24.00 -18.11
N TRP A 14 5.17 23.61 -18.95
CA TRP A 14 6.46 23.10 -18.48
C TRP A 14 7.35 24.18 -17.86
N LEU A 15 7.32 25.42 -18.37
CA LEU A 15 8.06 26.54 -17.79
C LEU A 15 7.47 26.92 -16.42
N GLY A 16 6.14 26.89 -16.27
CA GLY A 16 5.45 27.09 -15.00
C GLY A 16 5.75 25.98 -13.99
N TYR A 17 5.74 24.72 -14.43
CA TYR A 17 6.15 23.58 -13.62
C TYR A 17 7.63 23.66 -13.21
N PHE A 18 8.51 24.04 -14.14
CA PHE A 18 9.94 24.16 -13.89
C PHE A 18 10.27 25.36 -13.00
N LEU A 19 9.59 26.50 -13.14
CA LEU A 19 9.75 27.67 -12.25
C LEU A 19 9.17 27.42 -10.85
N ALA A 20 8.11 26.61 -10.73
CA ALA A 20 7.60 26.17 -9.43
C ALA A 20 8.57 25.20 -8.72
N VAL A 21 9.36 24.44 -9.47
CA VAL A 21 10.36 23.49 -8.94
C VAL A 21 11.73 24.15 -8.72
N ARG A 22 12.03 25.30 -9.35
CA ARG A 22 13.38 25.89 -9.41
C ARG A 22 13.56 27.19 -8.62
N LYS A 23 12.98 27.30 -7.42
CA LYS A 23 13.45 28.28 -6.42
C LYS A 23 14.14 27.58 -5.24
N GLU A 24 15.47 27.50 -5.39
CA GLU A 24 16.53 27.54 -4.36
C GLU A 24 16.77 26.31 -3.45
N PRO A 25 17.58 25.32 -3.89
CA PRO A 25 17.89 24.14 -3.07
C PRO A 25 18.86 24.38 -1.91
N PHE A 26 19.59 25.51 -1.84
CA PHE A 26 20.70 25.65 -0.89
C PHE A 26 20.42 26.47 0.37
N HIS A 27 19.44 27.38 0.38
CA HIS A 27 19.06 28.14 1.60
C HIS A 27 17.74 27.69 2.27
N LEU A 28 17.01 26.75 1.65
CA LEU A 28 15.79 26.16 2.21
C LEU A 28 16.06 25.00 3.19
N MET A 29 17.27 24.44 3.23
CA MET A 29 17.58 23.31 4.13
C MET A 29 17.75 23.77 5.59
N GLU A 30 18.37 24.94 5.80
CA GLU A 30 18.59 25.54 7.12
C GLU A 30 17.31 26.20 7.69
N ARG A 31 16.53 26.88 6.84
CA ARG A 31 15.20 27.37 7.20
C ARG A 31 14.19 26.23 7.31
N GLY A 32 14.33 25.18 6.51
CA GLY A 32 13.51 23.97 6.53
C GLY A 32 13.63 23.20 7.83
N LEU A 33 14.79 23.16 8.49
CA LEU A 33 14.93 22.55 9.83
C LEU A 33 14.20 23.34 10.93
N ARG A 34 14.27 24.68 10.92
CA ARG A 34 13.53 25.52 11.88
C ARG A 34 12.03 25.56 11.59
N TYR A 35 11.65 25.63 10.31
CA TYR A 35 10.25 25.56 9.87
C TYR A 35 9.68 24.15 10.10
N LYS A 36 10.48 23.08 9.98
CA LYS A 36 10.08 21.72 10.35
C LYS A 36 9.74 21.65 11.84
N GLN A 37 10.46 22.31 12.74
CA GLN A 37 10.11 22.34 14.17
C GLN A 37 8.84 23.17 14.48
N THR A 38 8.59 24.29 13.79
CA THR A 38 7.40 25.12 14.02
C THR A 38 6.15 24.58 13.29
N VAL A 39 6.31 24.03 12.09
CA VAL A 39 5.27 23.38 11.29
C VAL A 39 4.92 22.01 11.85
N THR A 40 5.86 21.23 12.40
CA THR A 40 5.50 20.00 13.13
C THR A 40 4.70 20.28 14.40
N ARG A 41 4.83 21.47 15.01
CA ARG A 41 4.01 21.91 16.16
C ARG A 41 2.62 22.45 15.77
N ARG A 42 2.44 23.03 14.58
CA ARG A 42 1.11 23.54 14.11
C ARG A 42 0.37 22.62 13.14
N ILE A 43 1.06 21.78 12.36
CA ILE A 43 0.51 20.63 11.60
C ILE A 43 0.32 19.40 12.53
N THR A 44 0.35 19.63 13.85
CA THR A 44 -0.37 18.83 14.85
C THR A 44 -1.90 18.93 14.70
N GLY A 45 -2.41 19.16 13.48
CA GLY A 45 -3.79 18.89 13.14
C GLY A 45 -3.95 17.37 13.12
N SER A 46 -4.50 16.83 14.20
CA SER A 46 -4.62 15.38 14.47
C SER A 46 -5.12 14.54 13.29
N ARG A 47 -5.90 15.11 12.36
CA ARG A 47 -6.44 14.43 11.18
C ARG A 47 -5.40 14.02 10.15
N ILE A 48 -4.45 14.88 9.77
CA ILE A 48 -3.46 14.54 8.72
C ILE A 48 -2.48 13.49 9.25
N ARG A 49 -2.04 13.63 10.51
CA ARG A 49 -1.20 12.62 11.18
C ARG A 49 -1.91 11.28 11.32
N LYS A 50 -3.20 11.27 11.68
CA LYS A 50 -4.03 10.05 11.74
C LYS A 50 -4.19 9.41 10.36
N GLN A 51 -4.40 10.20 9.31
CA GLN A 51 -4.48 9.69 7.93
C GLN A 51 -3.14 9.09 7.49
N LEU A 52 -2.03 9.81 7.64
CA LEU A 52 -0.70 9.31 7.29
C LEU A 52 -0.31 8.05 8.10
N ALA A 53 -0.64 8.03 9.39
CA ALA A 53 -0.47 6.83 10.22
C ALA A 53 -1.31 5.66 9.72
N GLY A 54 -2.57 5.90 9.30
CA GLY A 54 -3.42 4.89 8.70
C GLY A 54 -2.88 4.35 7.37
N PHE A 55 -2.31 5.20 6.52
CA PHE A 55 -1.64 4.76 5.29
C PHE A 55 -0.37 3.94 5.58
N ALA A 56 0.45 4.38 6.53
CA ALA A 56 1.65 3.64 6.94
C ALA A 56 1.29 2.28 7.53
N GLU A 57 0.25 2.22 8.37
CA GLU A 57 -0.25 0.98 8.96
C GLU A 57 -0.81 0.03 7.90
N LYS A 58 -1.55 0.55 6.91
CA LYS A 58 -2.03 -0.25 5.78
C LYS A 58 -0.87 -0.86 4.99
N ARG A 59 0.19 -0.09 4.73
CA ARG A 59 1.39 -0.58 4.04
C ARG A 59 2.13 -1.64 4.85
N ARG A 60 2.25 -1.45 6.17
CA ARG A 60 2.82 -2.46 7.09
C ARG A 60 2.02 -3.75 7.07
N ARG A 61 0.70 -3.67 7.10
CA ARG A 61 -0.18 -4.85 6.98
C ARG A 61 0.01 -5.58 5.66
N GLU A 62 0.16 -4.85 4.55
CA GLU A 62 0.44 -5.44 3.25
C GLU A 62 1.81 -6.15 3.20
N LEU A 63 2.82 -5.59 3.86
CA LEU A 63 4.13 -6.23 4.01
C LEU A 63 4.04 -7.51 4.85
N ARG A 64 3.38 -7.46 6.02
CA ARG A 64 3.15 -8.65 6.86
C ARG A 64 2.40 -9.76 6.11
N GLU A 65 1.36 -9.42 5.35
CA GLU A 65 0.63 -10.41 4.54
C GLU A 65 1.52 -11.04 3.46
N ARG A 66 2.43 -10.27 2.87
CA ARG A 66 3.39 -10.76 1.88
C ARG A 66 4.41 -11.69 2.53
N GLU A 67 5.05 -11.26 3.62
CA GLU A 67 6.01 -12.08 4.35
C GLU A 67 5.36 -13.37 4.85
N LEU A 68 4.13 -13.31 5.36
CA LEU A 68 3.39 -14.52 5.73
C LEU A 68 3.20 -15.48 4.54
N SER A 69 2.91 -14.97 3.35
CA SER A 69 2.80 -15.83 2.16
C SER A 69 4.12 -16.49 1.76
N GLU A 70 5.24 -15.82 2.01
CA GLU A 70 6.60 -16.34 1.79
C GLU A 70 6.94 -17.39 2.86
N CYS A 71 6.59 -17.15 4.12
CA CYS A 71 6.68 -18.10 5.23
C CYS A 71 5.85 -19.37 4.96
N LEU A 72 4.60 -19.23 4.50
CA LEU A 72 3.76 -20.37 4.14
C LEU A 72 4.31 -21.14 2.94
N ALA A 73 4.98 -20.48 2.00
CA ALA A 73 5.67 -21.17 0.91
C ALA A 73 6.87 -21.96 1.42
N TYR A 74 7.62 -21.41 2.39
CA TYR A 74 8.67 -22.15 3.08
C TYR A 74 8.13 -23.40 3.77
N VAL A 75 7.09 -23.23 4.58
CA VAL A 75 6.37 -24.31 5.26
C VAL A 75 5.92 -25.40 4.29
N GLN A 76 5.30 -25.01 3.16
CA GLN A 76 4.90 -25.95 2.11
C GLN A 76 6.08 -26.78 1.58
N ASN A 77 7.23 -26.14 1.37
CA ASN A 77 8.43 -26.82 0.91
C ASN A 77 8.97 -27.80 1.97
N VAL A 78 8.97 -27.42 3.25
CA VAL A 78 9.37 -28.30 4.36
C VAL A 78 8.52 -29.58 4.38
N ILE A 79 7.20 -29.45 4.24
CA ILE A 79 6.26 -30.58 4.21
C ILE A 79 6.52 -31.46 2.98
N THR A 80 6.68 -30.84 1.81
CA THR A 80 6.90 -31.56 0.55
C THR A 80 8.21 -32.37 0.56
N LEU A 81 9.25 -31.85 1.24
CA LEU A 81 10.53 -32.52 1.43
C LEU A 81 10.49 -33.62 2.52
N GLY A 82 9.37 -33.83 3.20
CA GLY A 82 9.22 -34.83 4.27
C GLY A 82 10.01 -34.48 5.54
N ARG A 83 10.34 -33.20 5.74
CA ARG A 83 11.02 -32.70 6.95
C ARG A 83 10.05 -32.39 8.09
N ASP A 84 8.76 -32.45 7.85
CA ASP A 84 7.70 -32.24 8.83
C ASP A 84 7.86 -33.10 10.09
N ARG A 85 8.28 -34.37 9.95
CA ARG A 85 8.43 -35.30 11.07
C ARG A 85 9.69 -35.11 11.90
N SER A 86 10.72 -34.46 11.35
CA SER A 86 11.99 -34.21 12.04
C SER A 86 12.11 -32.79 12.56
N MET A 87 11.18 -31.91 12.20
CA MET A 87 11.20 -30.50 12.55
C MET A 87 10.22 -30.23 13.69
N SER A 88 10.75 -29.79 14.83
CA SER A 88 9.89 -29.34 15.94
C SER A 88 9.23 -28.01 15.59
N ARG A 89 8.09 -27.74 16.24
CA ARG A 89 7.39 -26.46 16.08
C ARG A 89 8.25 -25.26 16.46
N GLU A 90 9.14 -25.40 17.45
CA GLU A 90 10.06 -24.32 17.85
C GLU A 90 11.07 -24.04 16.75
N LEU A 91 11.68 -25.08 16.19
CA LEU A 91 12.62 -24.93 15.07
C LEU A 91 11.93 -24.31 13.85
N LEU A 92 10.68 -24.69 13.58
CA LEU A 92 9.89 -24.09 12.50
C LEU A 92 9.69 -22.59 12.71
N LEU A 93 9.31 -22.19 13.91
CA LEU A 93 9.11 -20.78 14.22
C LEU A 93 10.41 -19.98 14.16
N GLU A 94 11.54 -20.56 14.56
CA GLU A 94 12.85 -19.93 14.43
C GLU A 94 13.23 -19.71 12.96
N GLU A 95 13.15 -20.75 12.12
CA GLU A 95 13.48 -20.63 10.70
C GLU A 95 12.53 -19.66 9.97
N VAL A 96 11.24 -19.66 10.31
CA VAL A 96 10.26 -18.73 9.75
C VAL A 96 10.51 -17.29 10.25
N ALA A 97 11.00 -17.10 11.49
CA ALA A 97 11.42 -15.81 12.02
C ALA A 97 12.70 -15.27 11.36
N GLU A 98 13.59 -16.14 10.89
CA GLU A 98 14.79 -15.75 10.14
C GLU A 98 14.46 -15.28 8.72
N ILE A 99 13.44 -15.86 8.09
CA ILE A 99 13.02 -15.51 6.72
C ILE A 99 12.22 -14.20 6.68
N SER A 100 11.58 -13.82 7.79
CA SER A 100 10.63 -12.69 7.82
C SER A 100 11.16 -11.50 8.59
N ASP A 101 11.28 -10.33 7.95
CA ASP A 101 11.79 -9.12 8.62
C ASP A 101 10.75 -8.46 9.54
N SER A 102 9.51 -8.29 9.07
CA SER A 102 8.45 -7.62 9.83
C SER A 102 7.74 -8.56 10.81
N LEU A 103 7.76 -9.86 10.58
CA LEU A 103 7.13 -10.87 11.44
C LEU A 103 8.11 -11.56 12.39
N GLN A 104 9.42 -11.31 12.26
CA GLN A 104 10.46 -11.86 13.12
C GLN A 104 10.06 -11.84 14.60
N ASN A 105 9.77 -10.66 15.14
CA ASN A 105 9.43 -10.49 16.56
C ASN A 105 8.14 -11.24 16.94
N THR A 106 7.18 -11.36 16.03
CA THR A 106 5.95 -12.11 16.27
C THR A 106 6.26 -13.60 16.41
N PHE A 107 7.06 -14.16 15.52
CA PHE A 107 7.42 -15.58 15.56
C PHE A 107 8.34 -15.91 16.74
N TRP A 108 9.30 -15.05 17.08
CA TRP A 108 10.13 -15.23 18.28
C TRP A 108 9.31 -15.20 19.57
N GLU A 109 8.37 -14.26 19.70
CA GLU A 109 7.50 -14.20 20.87
C GLU A 109 6.60 -15.43 20.94
N MET A 110 6.05 -15.90 19.80
CA MET A 110 5.31 -17.17 19.77
C MET A 110 6.17 -18.34 20.22
N ALA A 111 7.39 -18.47 19.70
CA ALA A 111 8.31 -19.55 20.09
C ALA A 111 8.64 -19.49 21.59
N HIS A 112 8.84 -18.29 22.14
CA HIS A 112 9.05 -18.07 23.57
C HIS A 112 7.85 -18.54 24.41
N ARG A 113 6.62 -18.14 24.02
CA ARG A 113 5.38 -18.53 24.72
C ARG A 113 5.15 -20.04 24.67
N LEU A 114 5.44 -20.68 23.54
CA LEU A 114 5.32 -22.13 23.40
C LEU A 114 6.32 -22.89 24.29
N ARG A 115 7.53 -22.35 24.51
CA ARG A 115 8.49 -22.91 25.48
C ARG A 115 7.99 -22.84 26.92
N LEU A 116 7.18 -21.82 27.25
CA LEU A 116 6.51 -21.68 28.54
C LEU A 116 5.20 -22.49 28.62
N CYS A 117 4.86 -23.27 27.59
CA CYS A 117 3.60 -23.99 27.45
C CYS A 117 2.34 -23.08 27.42
N GLU A 118 2.50 -21.80 27.11
CA GLU A 118 1.41 -20.82 27.01
C GLU A 118 0.86 -20.78 25.56
N VAL A 119 0.18 -21.86 25.16
CA VAL A 119 -0.30 -22.02 23.76
C VAL A 119 -1.29 -20.93 23.36
N GLU A 120 -2.26 -20.62 24.21
CA GLU A 120 -3.28 -19.58 23.95
C GLU A 120 -2.66 -18.20 23.78
N ALA A 121 -1.66 -17.87 24.60
CA ALA A 121 -0.94 -16.61 24.51
C ALA A 121 -0.09 -16.51 23.23
N ALA A 122 0.51 -17.62 22.79
CA ALA A 122 1.22 -17.68 21.51
C ALA A 122 0.27 -17.40 20.34
N GLU A 123 -0.93 -17.95 20.36
CA GLU A 123 -1.94 -17.71 19.31
C GLU A 123 -2.43 -16.25 19.34
N GLU A 124 -2.63 -15.70 20.53
CA GLU A 124 -3.04 -14.30 20.71
C GLU A 124 -1.99 -13.32 20.17
N VAL A 125 -0.69 -13.58 20.37
CA VAL A 125 0.41 -12.77 19.83
C VAL A 125 0.31 -12.67 18.31
N PHE A 126 0.08 -13.79 17.63
CA PHE A 126 -0.08 -13.80 16.18
C PHE A 126 -1.37 -13.10 15.74
N TYR A 127 -2.48 -13.33 16.44
CA TYR A 127 -3.73 -12.65 16.18
C TYR A 127 -3.60 -11.13 16.29
N CYS A 128 -2.93 -10.63 17.33
CA CYS A 128 -2.69 -9.20 17.53
C CYS A 128 -1.87 -8.57 16.40
N ALA A 129 -0.95 -9.31 15.80
CA ALA A 129 -0.14 -8.84 14.68
C ALA A 129 -0.96 -8.63 13.38
N PHE A 130 -1.95 -9.50 13.12
CA PHE A 130 -2.72 -9.47 11.86
C PHE A 130 -4.11 -8.83 12.00
N GLY A 131 -4.77 -9.01 13.14
CA GLY A 131 -6.11 -8.49 13.45
C GLY A 131 -7.18 -8.98 12.50
N LYS A 132 -7.12 -10.27 12.10
CA LYS A 132 -8.01 -10.88 11.10
C LYS A 132 -8.38 -12.29 11.51
N ASP A 133 -9.56 -12.73 11.06
CA ASP A 133 -10.12 -14.02 11.41
C ASP A 133 -9.19 -15.18 11.03
N PHE A 134 -8.59 -15.13 9.83
CA PHE A 134 -7.65 -16.17 9.38
C PHE A 134 -6.38 -16.28 10.25
N ALA A 135 -6.05 -15.25 11.03
CA ALA A 135 -4.84 -15.25 11.85
C ALA A 135 -4.92 -16.28 12.97
N TRP A 136 -6.11 -16.53 13.52
CA TRP A 136 -6.31 -17.59 14.51
C TRP A 136 -6.00 -18.96 13.93
N ASP A 137 -6.54 -19.25 12.75
CA ASP A 137 -6.34 -20.55 12.12
C ASP A 137 -4.87 -20.79 11.74
N VAL A 138 -4.21 -19.74 11.24
CA VAL A 138 -2.78 -19.80 10.90
C VAL A 138 -1.92 -19.91 12.16
N ALA A 139 -2.30 -19.26 13.26
CA ALA A 139 -1.61 -19.42 14.53
C ALA A 139 -1.72 -20.87 15.04
N LYS A 140 -2.93 -21.45 14.97
CA LYS A 140 -3.19 -22.85 15.31
C LYS A 140 -2.38 -23.82 14.46
N LEU A 141 -2.23 -23.55 13.17
CA LEU A 141 -1.36 -24.32 12.28
C LEU A 141 0.07 -24.41 12.82
N PHE A 142 0.62 -23.30 13.34
CA PHE A 142 1.97 -23.28 13.91
C PHE A 142 2.04 -23.92 15.30
N THR A 143 1.04 -23.71 16.16
CA THR A 143 1.04 -24.29 17.51
C THR A 143 0.79 -25.80 17.53
N GLU A 144 -0.02 -26.29 16.59
CA GLU A 144 -0.39 -27.70 16.42
C GLU A 144 0.42 -28.41 15.32
N TRP A 145 1.49 -27.80 14.83
CA TRP A 145 2.33 -28.30 13.73
C TRP A 145 2.64 -29.80 13.80
N GLU A 146 3.04 -30.28 14.97
CA GLU A 146 3.44 -31.68 15.21
C GLU A 146 2.26 -32.66 15.29
N ARG A 147 1.03 -32.14 15.53
CA ARG A 147 -0.19 -32.95 15.71
C ARG A 147 -0.95 -33.15 14.41
N ILE A 148 -0.84 -32.23 13.47
CA ILE A 148 -1.59 -32.24 12.22
C ILE A 148 -0.95 -33.22 11.24
N THR A 149 -1.76 -33.98 10.50
CA THR A 149 -1.21 -34.89 9.48
C THR A 149 -0.59 -34.08 8.34
N PRO A 150 0.52 -34.54 7.72
CA PRO A 150 1.22 -33.73 6.70
C PRO A 150 0.35 -33.39 5.49
N LYS A 151 -0.61 -34.27 5.16
CA LYS A 151 -1.58 -34.07 4.09
C LYS A 151 -2.57 -32.96 4.40
N GLU A 152 -3.11 -32.92 5.62
CA GLU A 152 -4.02 -31.86 6.08
C GLU A 152 -3.27 -30.53 6.19
N LEU A 153 -2.06 -30.56 6.73
CA LEU A 153 -1.17 -29.42 6.88
C LEU A 153 -0.87 -28.77 5.53
N LEU A 154 -0.49 -29.58 4.53
CA LEU A 154 -0.27 -29.13 3.16
C LEU A 154 -1.52 -28.46 2.58
N SER A 155 -2.67 -29.11 2.69
CA SER A 155 -3.93 -28.57 2.16
C SER A 155 -4.32 -27.24 2.81
N THR A 156 -4.07 -27.11 4.11
CA THR A 156 -4.39 -25.91 4.90
C THR A 156 -3.45 -24.77 4.54
N VAL A 157 -2.14 -25.04 4.45
CA VAL A 157 -1.11 -24.08 4.01
C VAL A 157 -1.40 -23.58 2.60
N GLU A 158 -1.76 -24.47 1.67
CA GLU A 158 -2.14 -24.12 0.30
C GLU A 158 -3.39 -23.23 0.26
N ALA A 159 -4.41 -23.55 1.06
CA ALA A 159 -5.62 -22.74 1.15
C ALA A 159 -5.33 -21.31 1.61
N TYR A 160 -4.54 -21.12 2.68
CA TYR A 160 -4.18 -19.79 3.17
C TYR A 160 -3.27 -19.04 2.20
N ARG A 161 -2.30 -19.74 1.59
CA ARG A 161 -1.44 -19.15 0.57
C ARG A 161 -2.25 -18.65 -0.63
N ASN A 162 -3.18 -19.46 -1.13
CA ASN A 162 -4.07 -19.08 -2.23
C ASN A 162 -4.96 -17.89 -1.86
N LEU A 163 -5.50 -17.87 -0.64
CA LEU A 163 -6.30 -16.75 -0.13
C LEU A 163 -5.48 -15.44 -0.08
N LEU A 164 -4.24 -15.48 0.41
CA LEU A 164 -3.35 -14.31 0.45
C LEU A 164 -2.98 -13.84 -0.97
N LEU A 165 -2.66 -14.77 -1.87
CA LEU A 165 -2.34 -14.46 -3.27
C LEU A 165 -3.55 -13.86 -4.00
N GLN A 166 -4.75 -14.41 -3.81
CA GLN A 166 -5.97 -13.90 -4.41
C GLN A 166 -6.28 -12.48 -3.92
N ARG A 167 -6.16 -12.23 -2.60
CA ARG A 167 -6.32 -10.88 -2.04
C ARG A 167 -5.31 -9.89 -2.64
N ARG A 168 -4.05 -10.32 -2.80
CA ARG A 168 -3.01 -9.50 -3.44
C ARG A 168 -3.35 -9.19 -4.90
N ARG A 169 -3.74 -10.18 -5.68
CA ARG A 169 -4.16 -10.00 -7.09
C ARG A 169 -5.33 -9.03 -7.21
N THR A 170 -6.36 -9.17 -6.37
CA THR A 170 -7.50 -8.24 -6.37
C THR A 170 -7.09 -6.81 -6.02
N ARG A 171 -6.18 -6.62 -5.06
CA ARG A 171 -5.65 -5.29 -4.72
C ARG A 171 -4.81 -4.70 -5.83
N GLN A 172 -3.96 -5.51 -6.47
CA GLN A 172 -3.14 -5.06 -7.59
C GLN A 172 -4.03 -4.66 -8.77
N LYS A 173 -5.01 -5.50 -9.14
CA LYS A 173 -5.98 -5.19 -10.18
C LYS A 173 -6.71 -3.86 -9.92
N ARG A 174 -7.19 -3.64 -8.68
CA ARG A 174 -7.81 -2.35 -8.30
C ARG A 174 -6.85 -1.17 -8.42
N ARG A 175 -5.56 -1.35 -8.11
CA ARG A 175 -4.56 -0.29 -8.28
C ARG A 175 -4.32 0.00 -9.76
N ASP A 176 -4.24 -1.04 -10.59
CA ASP A 176 -4.02 -0.90 -12.02
C ASP A 176 -5.23 -0.21 -12.69
N GLU A 177 -6.45 -0.55 -12.28
CA GLU A 177 -7.68 0.14 -12.67
C GLU A 177 -7.62 1.64 -12.33
N TRP A 178 -7.26 1.98 -11.07
CA TRP A 178 -7.11 3.38 -10.65
C TRP A 178 -6.00 4.13 -11.40
N ILE A 179 -4.88 3.48 -11.70
CA ILE A 179 -3.78 4.09 -12.47
C ILE A 179 -4.21 4.34 -13.91
N SER A 180 -4.94 3.39 -14.51
CA SER A 180 -5.52 3.55 -15.84
C SER A 180 -6.49 4.74 -15.88
N ASP A 181 -7.44 4.82 -14.94
CA ASP A 181 -8.39 5.93 -14.86
C ASP A 181 -7.68 7.28 -14.68
N LEU A 182 -6.65 7.33 -13.83
CA LEU A 182 -5.85 8.52 -13.62
C LEU A 182 -5.06 8.93 -14.88
N ALA A 183 -4.64 7.97 -15.72
CA ALA A 183 -3.96 8.26 -16.97
C ALA A 183 -4.90 8.89 -18.02
N TYR A 184 -6.20 8.57 -18.00
CA TYR A 184 -7.21 9.22 -18.86
C TYR A 184 -7.58 10.63 -18.41
N PHE A 185 -7.42 10.94 -17.12
CA PHE A 185 -7.85 12.20 -16.53
C PHE A 185 -7.30 13.46 -17.24
N PRO A 186 -5.99 13.58 -17.57
CA PRO A 186 -5.46 14.74 -18.29
C PRO A 186 -6.09 14.94 -19.67
N VAL A 187 -6.40 13.85 -20.38
CA VAL A 187 -7.02 13.90 -21.71
C VAL A 187 -8.42 14.49 -21.60
N VAL A 188 -9.20 14.03 -20.61
CA VAL A 188 -10.56 14.54 -20.36
C VAL A 188 -10.53 16.01 -19.95
N VAL A 189 -9.61 16.42 -19.07
CA VAL A 189 -9.46 17.82 -18.66
C VAL A 189 -9.13 18.70 -19.86
N ASN A 190 -8.24 18.26 -20.76
CA ASN A 190 -7.90 19.00 -21.96
C ASN A 190 -9.12 19.18 -22.89
N ALA A 191 -9.90 18.12 -23.10
CA ALA A 191 -11.13 18.20 -23.88
C ALA A 191 -12.16 19.18 -23.26
N MET A 192 -12.31 19.15 -21.93
CA MET A 192 -13.17 20.08 -21.20
C MET A 192 -12.73 21.54 -21.35
N VAL A 193 -11.43 21.82 -21.34
CA VAL A 193 -10.89 23.17 -21.55
C VAL A 193 -11.18 23.70 -22.96
N VAL A 194 -11.05 22.83 -23.98
CA VAL A 194 -11.40 23.18 -25.37
C VAL A 194 -12.89 23.49 -25.50
N LEU A 195 -13.76 22.66 -24.90
CA LEU A 195 -15.20 22.90 -24.87
C LEU A 195 -15.56 24.23 -24.18
N LEU A 196 -14.92 24.51 -23.05
CA LEU A 196 -15.15 25.75 -22.31
C LEU A 196 -14.72 26.99 -23.11
N ASN A 197 -13.63 26.90 -23.86
CA ASN A 197 -13.20 27.96 -24.78
C ASN A 197 -14.24 28.18 -25.90
N PHE A 198 -14.78 27.10 -26.48
CA PHE A 198 -15.82 27.20 -27.50
C PHE A 198 -17.10 27.87 -26.97
N ILE A 199 -17.54 27.49 -25.77
CA ILE A 199 -18.68 28.13 -25.08
C ILE A 199 -18.41 29.62 -24.85
N TYR A 200 -17.20 29.98 -24.41
CA TYR A 200 -16.82 31.38 -24.20
C TYR A 200 -16.89 32.20 -25.49
N VAL A 201 -16.36 31.68 -26.60
CA VAL A 201 -16.41 32.35 -27.91
C VAL A 201 -17.85 32.50 -28.40
N ALA A 202 -18.67 31.44 -28.31
CA ALA A 202 -20.07 31.50 -28.71
C ALA A 202 -20.85 32.55 -27.89
N TYR A 203 -20.67 32.54 -26.56
CA TYR A 203 -21.27 33.52 -25.66
C TYR A 203 -20.84 34.96 -25.99
N PHE A 204 -19.54 35.17 -26.29
CA PHE A 204 -19.03 36.48 -26.68
C PHE A 204 -19.64 36.99 -27.99
N ILE A 205 -19.83 36.11 -28.99
CA ILE A 205 -20.48 36.47 -30.25
C ILE A 205 -21.94 36.89 -30.00
N GLU A 206 -22.65 36.16 -29.14
CA GLU A 206 -24.05 36.44 -28.82
C GLU A 206 -24.21 37.76 -28.06
N GLN A 207 -23.33 38.01 -27.07
CA GLN A 207 -23.28 39.32 -26.41
C GLN A 207 -22.99 40.46 -27.40
N ARG A 208 -22.07 40.26 -28.34
CA ARG A 208 -21.74 41.27 -29.36
C ARG A 208 -22.91 41.53 -30.30
N ASN A 209 -23.64 40.49 -30.71
CA ASN A 209 -24.82 40.63 -31.56
C ASN A 209 -25.95 41.38 -30.83
N LEU A 210 -26.16 41.13 -29.54
CA LEU A 210 -27.13 41.88 -28.73
C LEU A 210 -26.73 43.35 -28.56
N LEU A 211 -25.43 43.63 -28.39
CA LEU A 211 -24.91 45.01 -28.30
C LEU A 211 -25.00 45.77 -29.63
N MET A 212 -24.81 45.11 -30.77
CA MET A 212 -24.96 45.73 -32.10
C MET A 212 -26.41 45.82 -32.58
N GLY A 213 -27.32 44.96 -32.10
CA GLY A 213 -28.73 44.97 -32.48
C GLY A 213 -29.60 45.98 -31.73
N ILE A 214 -29.05 46.68 -30.74
CA ILE A 214 -29.73 47.73 -29.94
C ILE A 214 -29.33 49.14 -30.43
N LEU A 215 -28.52 49.26 -31.49
CA LEU A 215 -28.11 50.53 -32.08
C LEU A 215 -28.73 50.75 -33.47
#